data_AF-A0A9W3APZ4-F1
#
_entry.id   AF-A0A9W3APZ4-F1
#
_cell.length_a   1.000
_cell.length_b   1.000
_cell.length_c   1.000
_cell.angle_alpha   90.00
_cell.angle_beta   90.00
_cell.angle_gamma   90.00
#
_symmetry.space_group_name_H-M   'P 1'
#
loop_
_entity.id
_entity.type
_entity.pdbx_description
1 polymer ?
#
loop_
_entity_poly.entity_id
_entity_poly.type
_entity_poly.pdbx_seq_one_letter_code
_entity_poly.pdbx_strand_id
1 'polypeptide(L)'
;MGCCYSNPTPVSPALEDIDTGPFYSGPKAEYDFINVGVTLSAKVSLRSTQLVTSDVDTYYPLLSQQYDKGYRLLSFYHIPGQGRRKGFFTPTLITTFQGIFCRYQDKDDGTHYRLRVEKAVIKLERGIFQRGCCSANVSIVSDISHMQQLIDTNAADGARLVCIELTGQEVLKRSWRPQLPSMGVDIFFDHPIDRVSETYIYNTVSVPILVTYTNSFRPKPVVHCDWQGTMDRYLQQGFKLIEIFMDFSNSSQASFCSGQVEIGSKWFFEKPTSKADDSSALYEGKVVEHYIKISVSGLNEMKTKAEWEPVIQTMGSKGWELACILETSNISITGFASYYMKVLLFFQRKLNR
;
A
#
# COMPACT_ATOMS: atom_id res chain seq x y z
N MET A 1 37.09 -1.15 -24.76
CA MET A 1 36.30 -0.10 -24.08
C MET A 1 34.84 -0.35 -24.39
N GLY A 2 34.11 -0.98 -23.46
CA GLY A 2 32.68 -1.25 -23.65
C GLY A 2 31.88 -0.02 -23.29
N CYS A 3 31.09 0.50 -24.22
CA CYS A 3 30.14 1.56 -23.96
C CYS A 3 29.14 1.08 -22.91
N CYS A 4 29.23 1.63 -21.69
CA CYS A 4 28.20 1.48 -20.68
C CYS A 4 26.94 2.15 -21.22
N TYR A 5 26.02 1.38 -21.79
CA TYR A 5 24.67 1.85 -22.07
C TYR A 5 24.02 2.23 -20.73
N SER A 6 24.01 3.53 -20.42
CA SER A 6 23.16 4.08 -19.39
C SER A 6 21.71 3.84 -19.81
N ASN A 7 20.97 3.03 -19.05
CA ASN A 7 19.52 2.98 -19.24
C ASN A 7 18.98 4.41 -19.08
N PRO A 8 18.06 4.87 -19.94
CA PRO A 8 17.43 6.16 -19.75
C PRO A 8 16.77 6.21 -18.37
N THR A 9 16.95 7.33 -17.68
CA THR A 9 16.30 7.58 -16.39
C THR A 9 14.79 7.53 -16.60
N PRO A 10 14.05 6.66 -15.88
CA PRO A 10 12.59 6.71 -15.94
C PRO A 10 12.11 8.05 -15.40
N VAL A 11 11.16 8.67 -16.10
CA VAL A 11 10.62 10.00 -15.80
C VAL A 11 9.15 9.83 -15.45
N SER A 12 8.73 10.32 -14.27
CA SER A 12 7.31 10.44 -13.96
C SER A 12 6.63 11.36 -14.98
N PRO A 13 5.35 11.13 -15.32
CA PRO A 13 4.61 12.04 -16.19
C PRO A 13 4.67 13.48 -15.67
N ALA A 14 4.76 14.45 -16.58
CA ALA A 14 4.72 15.85 -16.20
C ALA A 14 3.36 16.17 -15.57
N LEU A 15 3.34 16.99 -14.51
CA LEU A 15 2.12 17.32 -13.75
C LEU A 15 0.96 17.81 -14.63
N GLU A 16 1.28 18.54 -15.71
CA GLU A 16 0.32 19.08 -16.67
C GLU A 16 -0.39 17.97 -17.47
N ASP A 17 0.30 16.87 -17.74
CA ASP A 17 -0.21 15.74 -18.53
C ASP A 17 -1.00 14.73 -17.71
N ILE A 18 -0.93 14.80 -16.37
CA ILE A 18 -1.54 13.79 -15.49
C ILE A 18 -3.06 13.82 -15.62
N ASP A 19 -3.69 14.96 -15.91
CA ASP A 19 -5.15 15.01 -16.12
C ASP A 19 -5.57 16.15 -17.06
N THR A 20 -5.83 15.78 -18.32
CA THR A 20 -6.33 16.64 -19.40
C THR A 20 -7.84 16.52 -19.62
N GLY A 21 -8.54 15.83 -18.71
CA GLY A 21 -9.98 15.63 -18.78
C GLY A 21 -10.81 16.92 -18.65
N PRO A 22 -12.13 16.83 -18.84
CA PRO A 22 -13.02 17.97 -18.71
C PRO A 22 -12.97 18.56 -17.30
N PHE A 23 -13.31 19.86 -17.19
CA PHE A 23 -13.37 20.55 -15.91
C PHE A 23 -14.30 19.84 -14.92
N TYR A 24 -13.79 19.57 -13.72
CA TYR A 24 -14.55 18.96 -12.64
C TYR A 24 -15.16 20.04 -11.75
N SER A 25 -16.49 20.06 -11.67
CA SER A 25 -17.26 21.01 -10.84
C SER A 25 -17.56 20.50 -9.43
N GLY A 26 -17.16 19.27 -9.08
CA GLY A 26 -17.38 18.70 -7.75
C GLY A 26 -16.38 19.20 -6.72
N PRO A 27 -16.45 18.72 -5.47
CA PRO A 27 -15.62 19.20 -4.38
C PRO A 27 -14.15 18.87 -4.62
N LYS A 28 -13.28 19.82 -4.30
CA LYS A 28 -11.82 19.64 -4.39
C LYS A 28 -11.30 19.00 -3.11
N ALA A 29 -10.31 18.13 -3.26
CA ALA A 29 -9.60 17.51 -2.15
C ALA A 29 -8.37 18.34 -1.79
N GLU A 30 -8.28 18.76 -0.54
CA GLU A 30 -7.11 19.41 0.03
C GLU A 30 -6.33 18.41 0.87
N TYR A 31 -5.02 18.31 0.65
CA TYR A 31 -4.16 17.32 1.30
C TYR A 31 -3.23 17.94 2.33
N ASP A 32 -2.96 17.19 3.39
CA ASP A 32 -1.89 17.44 4.36
C ASP A 32 -1.05 16.17 4.56
N PHE A 33 0.23 16.35 4.87
CA PHE A 33 1.20 15.26 4.93
C PHE A 33 2.00 15.30 6.23
N ILE A 34 2.05 14.17 6.94
CA ILE A 34 2.80 14.05 8.19
C ILE A 34 3.80 12.92 8.06
N ASN A 35 5.09 13.25 8.10
CA ASN A 35 6.17 12.28 8.13
C ASN A 35 6.54 11.93 9.57
N VAL A 36 6.58 10.64 9.90
CA VAL A 36 6.99 10.11 11.20
C VAL A 36 8.13 9.11 11.04
N GLY A 37 9.15 9.22 11.90
CA GLY A 37 10.31 8.33 11.88
C GLY A 37 10.13 7.17 12.83
N VAL A 38 9.66 6.03 12.33
CA VAL A 38 9.39 4.81 13.11
C VAL A 38 10.67 4.01 13.34
N THR A 39 10.91 3.67 14.60
CA THR A 39 12.04 2.87 15.05
C THR A 39 11.72 1.38 14.96
N LEU A 40 12.34 0.69 14.01
CA LEU A 40 12.33 -0.77 13.91
C LEU A 40 13.52 -1.35 14.68
N SER A 41 13.23 -2.07 15.76
CA SER A 41 14.24 -2.70 16.62
C SER A 41 14.26 -4.20 16.44
N ALA A 42 15.40 -4.75 16.03
CA ALA A 42 15.62 -6.18 15.91
C ALA A 42 16.34 -6.74 17.15
N LYS A 43 15.69 -7.62 17.93
CA LYS A 43 16.37 -8.32 19.05
C LYS A 43 17.13 -9.55 18.53
N VAL A 44 18.46 -9.49 18.53
CA VAL A 44 19.33 -10.65 18.26
C VAL A 44 19.66 -11.33 19.59
N SER A 45 19.23 -12.58 19.78
CA SER A 45 19.69 -13.40 20.92
C SER A 45 20.72 -14.43 20.46
N LEU A 46 21.65 -14.79 21.34
CA LEU A 46 22.75 -15.73 21.08
C LEU A 46 22.31 -17.14 20.63
N ARG A 47 21.01 -17.46 20.68
CA ARG A 47 20.45 -18.78 20.31
C ARG A 47 19.28 -18.72 19.31
N SER A 48 18.82 -17.54 18.88
CA SER A 48 17.80 -17.34 17.81
C SER A 48 17.63 -15.85 17.46
N THR A 49 17.48 -15.54 16.16
CA THR A 49 17.05 -14.25 15.54
C THR A 49 15.53 -14.25 15.29
N GLN A 50 14.81 -13.14 15.10
CA GLN A 50 15.01 -11.70 15.32
C GLN A 50 13.59 -11.12 15.46
N LEU A 51 13.18 -10.67 16.65
CA LEU A 51 11.90 -9.97 16.81
C LEU A 51 12.07 -8.55 16.26
N VAL A 52 11.34 -8.15 15.22
CA VAL A 52 11.29 -6.75 14.78
C VAL A 52 10.06 -6.08 15.39
N THR A 53 10.26 -5.29 16.43
CA THR A 53 9.21 -4.41 16.99
C THR A 53 9.35 -3.02 16.43
N SER A 54 8.22 -2.40 16.08
CA SER A 54 8.14 -0.96 15.81
C SER A 54 7.60 -0.20 17.02
N ASP A 55 7.90 1.09 17.07
CA ASP A 55 7.30 2.06 17.99
C ASP A 55 6.20 2.89 17.31
N VAL A 56 5.62 2.38 16.21
CA VAL A 56 4.67 3.12 15.36
C VAL A 56 3.50 3.69 16.16
N ASP A 57 3.03 2.98 17.19
CA ASP A 57 1.92 3.34 18.05
C ASP A 57 2.12 4.68 18.77
N THR A 58 3.38 5.06 18.99
CA THR A 58 3.72 6.33 19.64
C THR A 58 3.31 7.55 18.80
N TYR A 59 3.08 7.35 17.50
CA TYR A 59 2.71 8.39 16.56
C TYR A 59 1.20 8.50 16.30
N TYR A 60 0.37 7.54 16.73
CA TYR A 60 -1.07 7.60 16.50
C TYR A 60 -1.74 8.85 17.09
N PRO A 61 -1.37 9.37 18.28
CA PRO A 61 -1.93 10.62 18.78
C PRO A 61 -1.64 11.81 17.86
N LEU A 62 -0.45 11.86 17.25
CA LEU A 62 -0.09 12.90 16.28
C LEU A 62 -0.95 12.80 15.02
N LEU A 63 -1.23 11.59 14.54
CA LEU A 63 -2.12 11.38 13.40
C LEU A 63 -3.57 11.78 13.75
N SER A 64 -4.04 11.43 14.95
CA SER A 64 -5.39 11.74 15.41
C SER A 64 -5.64 13.25 15.54
N GLN A 65 -4.63 14.07 15.87
CA GLN A 65 -4.77 15.53 15.98
C GLN A 65 -5.19 16.22 14.68
N GLN A 66 -5.03 15.58 13.52
CA GLN A 66 -5.50 16.15 12.26
C GLN A 66 -7.02 16.09 12.10
N TYR A 67 -7.68 15.15 12.78
CA TYR A 67 -9.13 15.05 12.79
C TYR A 67 -9.77 16.29 13.42
N ASP A 68 -9.12 16.88 14.43
CA ASP A 68 -9.55 18.14 15.05
C ASP A 68 -9.51 19.34 14.08
N LYS A 69 -8.78 19.23 12.97
CA LYS A 69 -8.69 20.24 11.91
C LYS A 69 -9.59 19.93 10.70
N GLY A 70 -10.45 18.92 10.82
CA GLY A 70 -11.35 18.46 9.75
C GLY A 70 -10.68 17.60 8.67
N TYR A 71 -9.43 17.19 8.88
CA TYR A 71 -8.74 16.25 7.98
C TYR A 71 -9.05 14.81 8.38
N ARG A 72 -9.18 13.93 7.39
CA ARG A 72 -9.25 12.47 7.61
C ARG A 72 -8.05 11.80 7.00
N LEU A 73 -7.56 10.76 7.68
CA LEU A 73 -6.50 9.92 7.12
C LEU A 73 -7.05 9.20 5.89
N LEU A 74 -6.27 9.16 4.81
CA LEU A 74 -6.53 8.34 3.63
C LEU A 74 -5.58 7.15 3.56
N SER A 75 -4.31 7.39 3.89
CA SER A 75 -3.28 6.35 3.86
C SER A 75 -2.19 6.65 4.87
N PHE A 76 -1.62 5.61 5.47
CA PHE A 76 -0.44 5.69 6.32
C PHE A 76 0.61 4.75 5.76
N TYR A 77 1.56 5.31 5.02
CA TYR A 77 2.36 4.55 4.07
C TYR A 77 3.86 4.59 4.42
N HIS A 78 4.51 3.43 4.45
CA HIS A 78 5.96 3.32 4.60
C HIS A 78 6.69 3.85 3.36
N ILE A 79 7.55 4.86 3.49
CA ILE A 79 8.32 5.41 2.37
C ILE A 79 9.50 4.47 2.04
N PRO A 80 9.52 3.83 0.86
CA PRO A 80 10.55 2.84 0.54
C PRO A 80 11.94 3.46 0.49
N GLY A 81 12.92 2.78 1.08
CA GLY A 81 14.33 3.20 1.04
C GLY A 81 14.66 4.43 1.87
N GLN A 82 13.73 5.01 2.63
CA GLN A 82 14.01 6.13 3.53
C GLN A 82 14.34 5.59 4.92
N GLY A 83 15.60 5.23 5.12
CA GLY A 83 16.04 4.58 6.35
C GLY A 83 17.41 4.99 6.84
N ARG A 84 17.57 5.08 8.16
CA ARG A 84 18.84 5.32 8.84
C ARG A 84 19.13 4.22 9.85
N ARG A 85 20.32 3.63 9.76
CA ARG A 85 20.81 2.69 10.76
C ARG A 85 21.43 3.43 11.94
N LYS A 86 21.03 3.09 13.16
CA LYS A 86 21.59 3.60 14.41
C LYS A 86 22.08 2.43 15.28
N GLY A 87 23.23 2.61 15.93
CA GLY A 87 23.81 1.63 16.85
C GLY A 87 24.83 0.67 16.20
N PHE A 88 25.87 0.31 16.95
CA PHE A 88 26.97 -0.55 16.49
C PHE A 88 26.74 -2.04 16.82
N PHE A 89 26.15 -2.33 17.99
CA PHE A 89 25.91 -3.70 18.49
C PHE A 89 24.44 -4.15 18.42
N THR A 90 23.51 -3.21 18.35
CA THR A 90 22.08 -3.48 18.16
C THR A 90 21.60 -2.57 17.04
N PRO A 91 21.53 -3.08 15.80
CA PRO A 91 21.13 -2.26 14.67
C PRO A 91 19.66 -1.90 14.83
N THR A 92 19.41 -0.64 15.11
CA THR A 92 18.09 -0.04 15.04
C THR A 92 17.93 0.60 13.67
N LEU A 93 16.84 0.30 12.98
CA LEU A 93 16.51 0.90 11.70
C LEU A 93 15.40 1.92 11.94
N ILE A 94 15.69 3.20 11.73
CA ILE A 94 14.64 4.22 11.69
C ILE A 94 14.16 4.31 10.25
N THR A 95 12.88 4.06 10.01
CA THR A 95 12.24 4.21 8.70
C THR A 95 11.17 5.30 8.74
N THR A 96 10.90 5.94 7.61
CA THR A 96 9.87 6.99 7.54
C THR A 96 8.54 6.42 7.09
N PHE A 97 7.48 6.72 7.82
CA PHE A 97 6.10 6.57 7.38
C PHE A 97 5.49 7.93 7.13
N GLN A 98 4.55 8.01 6.20
CA GLN A 98 3.80 9.22 5.89
C GLN A 98 2.30 9.00 6.08
N GLY A 99 1.70 9.76 7.00
CA GLY A 99 0.26 9.95 7.03
C GLY A 99 -0.15 10.93 5.95
N ILE A 100 -1.04 10.50 5.06
CA ILE A 100 -1.64 11.31 3.99
C ILE A 100 -3.08 11.59 4.39
N PHE A 101 -3.39 12.86 4.56
CA PHE A 101 -4.69 13.33 5.00
C PHE A 101 -5.42 14.08 3.90
N CYS A 102 -6.75 14.05 3.94
CA CYS A 102 -7.60 14.81 3.02
C CYS A 102 -8.76 15.47 3.75
N ARG A 103 -9.14 16.68 3.30
CA ARG A 103 -10.40 17.34 3.62
C ARG A 103 -11.05 17.91 2.36
N TYR A 104 -12.36 18.08 2.41
CA TYR A 104 -13.15 18.71 1.34
C TYR A 104 -13.66 20.06 1.84
N GLN A 105 -13.37 21.14 1.11
CA GLN A 105 -13.63 22.51 1.58
C GLN A 105 -15.12 22.83 1.81
N ASP A 106 -16.02 22.13 1.09
CA ASP A 106 -17.46 22.44 1.08
C ASP A 106 -18.33 21.32 1.67
N LYS A 107 -17.74 20.36 2.39
CA LYS A 107 -18.46 19.19 2.93
C LYS A 107 -18.33 19.11 4.45
N ASP A 108 -19.09 19.94 5.14
CA ASP A 108 -19.44 19.67 6.53
C ASP A 108 -20.78 18.90 6.54
N ASP A 109 -20.70 17.58 6.66
CA ASP A 109 -21.88 16.73 6.85
C ASP A 109 -22.25 16.55 8.33
N GLY A 110 -21.62 17.33 9.22
CA GLY A 110 -21.82 17.25 10.67
C GLY A 110 -21.33 15.95 11.30
N THR A 111 -20.64 15.09 10.55
CA THR A 111 -20.15 13.81 11.04
C THR A 111 -18.71 13.94 11.51
N HIS A 112 -18.50 13.83 12.82
CA HIS A 112 -17.16 13.83 13.39
C HIS A 112 -16.61 12.41 13.46
N TYR A 113 -15.34 12.27 13.10
CA TYR A 113 -14.62 10.99 13.16
C TYR A 113 -13.45 11.11 14.12
N ARG A 114 -13.03 9.99 14.66
CA ARG A 114 -11.75 9.80 15.34
C ARG A 114 -10.99 8.68 14.67
N LEU A 115 -9.67 8.79 14.66
CA LEU A 115 -8.81 7.70 14.21
C LEU A 115 -8.87 6.55 15.23
N ARG A 116 -9.19 5.35 14.75
CA ARG A 116 -9.05 4.09 15.50
C ARG A 116 -8.05 3.21 14.78
N VAL A 117 -7.17 2.56 15.53
CA VAL A 117 -6.15 1.66 14.97
C VAL A 117 -6.26 0.31 15.67
N GLU A 118 -6.40 -0.75 14.88
CA GLU A 118 -6.46 -2.12 15.36
C GLU A 118 -5.23 -2.91 14.89
N LYS A 119 -4.72 -3.80 15.73
CA LYS A 119 -3.57 -4.65 15.39
C LYS A 119 -4.03 -6.01 14.90
N ALA A 120 -3.60 -6.38 13.71
CA ALA A 120 -3.84 -7.70 13.15
C ALA A 120 -2.56 -8.47 12.87
N VAL A 121 -2.73 -9.76 12.62
CA VAL A 121 -1.63 -10.69 12.33
C VAL A 121 -1.98 -11.52 11.11
N ILE A 122 -1.05 -11.58 10.17
CA ILE A 122 -1.13 -12.43 8.97
C ILE A 122 -0.26 -13.65 9.20
N LYS A 123 -0.83 -14.84 9.04
CA LYS A 123 -0.03 -16.08 9.10
C LYS A 123 0.32 -16.52 7.69
N LEU A 124 1.57 -16.89 7.48
CA LEU A 124 2.01 -17.47 6.22
C LEU A 124 2.08 -18.98 6.35
N GLU A 125 1.55 -19.68 5.37
CA GLU A 125 1.59 -21.14 5.27
C GLU A 125 2.26 -21.54 3.96
N ARG A 126 3.10 -22.59 4.03
CA ARG A 126 3.66 -23.19 2.81
C ARG A 126 2.56 -23.99 2.14
N GLY A 127 2.25 -23.63 0.90
CA GLY A 127 1.37 -24.40 0.04
C GLY A 127 2.07 -25.60 -0.58
N ILE A 128 1.43 -26.19 -1.59
CA ILE A 128 1.85 -27.42 -2.26
C ILE A 128 3.24 -27.25 -2.89
N PHE A 129 4.16 -28.16 -2.56
CA PHE A 129 5.45 -28.31 -3.22
C PHE A 129 5.37 -29.48 -4.19
N GLN A 130 5.34 -29.19 -5.49
CA GLN A 130 5.36 -30.21 -6.53
C GLN A 130 6.67 -30.10 -7.32
N ARG A 131 7.47 -31.16 -7.29
CA ARG A 131 8.75 -31.27 -8.00
C ARG A 131 8.58 -32.20 -9.19
N GLY A 132 8.48 -31.64 -10.38
CA GLY A 132 8.56 -32.37 -11.64
C GLY A 132 10.02 -32.56 -12.08
N CYS A 133 10.24 -33.38 -13.12
CA CYS A 133 11.58 -33.62 -13.68
C CYS A 133 12.26 -32.34 -14.20
N CYS A 134 11.47 -31.30 -14.53
CA CYS A 134 11.95 -30.04 -15.11
C CYS A 134 11.32 -28.77 -14.48
N SER A 135 10.53 -28.90 -13.40
CA SER A 135 9.86 -27.77 -12.76
C SER A 135 9.77 -27.92 -11.25
N ALA A 136 9.90 -26.81 -10.54
CA ALA A 136 9.62 -26.71 -9.11
C ALA A 136 8.57 -25.63 -8.89
N ASN A 137 7.44 -26.01 -8.29
CA ASN A 137 6.40 -25.09 -7.88
C ASN A 137 6.49 -24.89 -6.37
N VAL A 138 6.67 -23.63 -5.95
CA VAL A 138 6.61 -23.23 -4.54
C VAL A 138 5.46 -22.25 -4.40
N SER A 139 4.56 -22.52 -3.45
CA SER A 139 3.46 -21.61 -3.11
C SER A 139 3.50 -21.23 -1.63
N ILE A 140 3.15 -19.98 -1.35
CA ILE A 140 2.94 -19.42 -0.03
C ILE A 140 1.51 -18.87 -0.04
N VAL A 141 0.71 -19.25 0.96
CA VAL A 141 -0.64 -18.76 1.16
C VAL A 141 -0.68 -17.96 2.45
N SER A 142 -1.40 -16.84 2.45
CA SER A 142 -1.61 -16.02 3.63
C SER A 142 -3.00 -16.21 4.20
N ASP A 143 -3.06 -16.34 5.52
CA ASP A 143 -4.29 -16.29 6.30
C ASP A 143 -4.50 -14.85 6.80
N ILE A 144 -5.49 -14.19 6.21
CA ILE A 144 -5.93 -12.83 6.54
C ILE A 144 -7.24 -12.81 7.34
N SER A 145 -7.71 -13.96 7.85
CA SER A 145 -9.00 -14.07 8.54
C SER A 145 -9.14 -13.12 9.73
N HIS A 146 -8.07 -12.93 10.50
CA HIS A 146 -8.04 -11.98 11.62
C HIS A 146 -8.29 -10.54 11.16
N MET A 147 -7.71 -10.13 10.04
CA MET A 147 -7.95 -8.80 9.48
C MET A 147 -9.41 -8.63 9.05
N GLN A 148 -9.96 -9.62 8.32
CA GLN A 148 -11.34 -9.56 7.86
C GLN A 148 -12.32 -9.49 9.04
N GLN A 149 -12.08 -10.27 10.09
CA GLN A 149 -12.89 -10.23 11.31
C GLN A 149 -12.87 -8.84 11.98
N LEU A 150 -11.70 -8.19 12.05
CA LEU A 150 -11.58 -6.85 12.61
C LEU A 150 -12.30 -5.81 11.75
N ILE A 151 -12.21 -5.91 10.42
CA ILE A 151 -12.93 -5.04 9.48
C ILE A 151 -14.44 -5.20 9.69
N ASP A 152 -14.95 -6.43 9.67
CA ASP A 152 -16.38 -6.71 9.81
C ASP A 152 -16.92 -6.22 11.17
N THR A 153 -16.16 -6.44 12.25
CA THR A 153 -16.53 -6.01 13.60
C THR A 153 -16.61 -4.48 13.70
N ASN A 154 -15.62 -3.77 13.17
CA ASN A 154 -15.59 -2.30 13.22
C ASN A 154 -16.62 -1.69 12.26
N ALA A 155 -16.85 -2.29 11.09
CA ALA A 155 -17.86 -1.86 10.13
C ALA A 155 -19.27 -1.95 10.71
N ALA A 156 -19.56 -2.97 11.52
CA ALA A 156 -20.84 -3.12 12.23
C ALA A 156 -21.13 -1.96 13.20
N ASP A 157 -20.08 -1.34 13.75
CA ASP A 157 -20.17 -0.15 14.61
C ASP A 157 -20.14 1.17 13.81
N GLY A 158 -20.19 1.09 12.48
CA GLY A 158 -20.17 2.24 11.57
C GLY A 158 -18.78 2.82 11.31
N ALA A 159 -17.71 2.20 11.81
CA ALA A 159 -16.36 2.62 11.48
C ALA A 159 -16.04 2.30 10.02
N ARG A 160 -15.29 3.18 9.37
CA ARG A 160 -14.91 3.03 7.96
C ARG A 160 -13.44 2.69 7.84
N LEU A 161 -13.12 1.66 7.07
CA LEU A 161 -11.73 1.31 6.77
C LEU A 161 -11.04 2.49 6.07
N VAL A 162 -9.81 2.80 6.50
CA VAL A 162 -8.96 3.82 5.89
C VAL A 162 -7.85 3.15 5.09
N CYS A 163 -6.95 2.44 5.77
CA CYS A 163 -5.81 1.76 5.15
C CYS A 163 -5.32 0.60 6.01
N ILE A 164 -4.47 -0.25 5.45
CA ILE A 164 -3.85 -1.39 6.13
C ILE A 164 -2.36 -1.32 5.88
N GLU A 165 -1.56 -1.18 6.94
CA GLU A 165 -0.13 -0.99 6.82
C GLU A 165 0.67 -2.07 7.56
N LEU A 166 1.75 -2.54 6.94
CA LEU A 166 2.69 -3.45 7.57
C LEU A 166 3.59 -2.68 8.54
N THR A 167 3.37 -2.83 9.83
CA THR A 167 4.11 -2.06 10.84
C THR A 167 4.99 -2.90 11.76
N GLY A 168 4.99 -4.23 11.68
CA GLY A 168 5.91 -5.06 12.45
C GLY A 168 6.14 -6.45 11.84
N GLN A 169 7.35 -7.00 11.93
CA GLN A 169 7.65 -8.33 11.40
C GLN A 169 8.23 -9.32 12.43
N GLU A 170 7.50 -10.43 12.53
CA GLU A 170 7.92 -11.79 12.87
C GLU A 170 8.35 -12.16 14.30
N VAL A 171 7.57 -13.06 14.90
CA VAL A 171 8.00 -13.95 15.99
C VAL A 171 8.40 -15.29 15.38
N LEU A 172 9.70 -15.52 15.17
CA LEU A 172 10.22 -16.86 14.91
C LEU A 172 10.13 -17.67 16.22
N LYS A 173 8.98 -18.31 16.47
CA LYS A 173 8.91 -19.34 17.53
C LYS A 173 9.73 -20.53 17.06
N ARG A 174 10.75 -20.89 17.85
CA ARG A 174 11.59 -22.07 17.61
C ARG A 174 10.72 -23.33 17.75
N SER A 175 10.14 -23.76 16.64
CA SER A 175 9.42 -25.02 16.50
C SER A 175 10.33 -26.02 15.79
N TRP A 176 10.19 -27.32 16.09
CA TRP A 176 10.90 -28.40 15.39
C TRP A 176 10.53 -28.50 13.90
N ARG A 177 9.49 -27.78 13.46
CA ARG A 177 9.12 -27.59 12.06
C ARG A 177 9.48 -26.17 11.60
N PRO A 178 9.99 -25.99 10.37
CA PRO A 178 10.19 -24.67 9.79
C PRO A 178 8.82 -23.99 9.61
N GLN A 179 8.47 -23.11 10.54
CA GLN A 179 7.28 -22.27 10.45
C GLN A 179 7.66 -20.97 9.73
N LEU A 180 6.80 -20.49 8.84
CA LEU A 180 6.98 -19.20 8.19
C LEU A 180 6.64 -18.05 9.16
N PRO A 181 7.11 -16.83 8.83
CA PRO A 181 6.77 -15.63 9.58
C PRO A 181 5.29 -15.42 9.84
N SER A 182 4.99 -14.81 10.98
CA SER A 182 3.74 -14.07 11.16
C SER A 182 3.98 -12.56 10.90
N MET A 183 3.17 -12.02 10.00
CA MET A 183 3.01 -10.63 9.58
C MET A 183 2.33 -9.76 10.64
N GLY A 184 2.91 -8.70 11.21
CA GLY A 184 2.17 -7.74 12.04
C GLY A 184 1.69 -6.55 11.20
N VAL A 185 0.39 -6.28 11.22
CA VAL A 185 -0.21 -5.16 10.47
C VAL A 185 -1.09 -4.31 11.38
N ASP A 186 -1.17 -3.02 11.06
CA ASP A 186 -2.11 -2.10 11.67
C ASP A 186 -3.23 -1.77 10.67
N ILE A 187 -4.47 -1.79 11.14
CA ILE A 187 -5.66 -1.47 10.37
C ILE A 187 -6.22 -0.15 10.91
N PHE A 188 -6.30 0.85 10.05
CA PHE A 188 -6.74 2.19 10.40
C PHE A 188 -8.22 2.36 10.03
N PHE A 189 -8.99 2.96 10.93
CA PHE A 189 -10.41 3.23 10.76
C PHE A 189 -10.77 4.68 11.09
N ASP A 190 -11.67 5.23 10.29
CA ASP A 190 -12.46 6.41 10.61
C ASP A 190 -13.64 5.96 11.48
N HIS A 191 -13.54 6.14 12.79
CA HIS A 191 -14.61 5.77 13.71
C HIS A 191 -15.53 6.98 13.97
N PRO A 192 -16.83 6.90 13.69
CA PRO A 192 -17.74 8.00 13.97
C PRO A 192 -17.81 8.26 15.48
N ILE A 193 -17.85 9.54 15.86
CA ILE A 193 -18.05 9.99 17.25
C ILE A 193 -19.55 10.16 17.52
N ASP A 194 -20.25 10.71 16.53
CA ASP A 194 -21.69 10.93 16.58
C ASP A 194 -22.49 9.68 16.18
N ARG A 195 -23.82 9.72 16.34
CA ARG A 195 -24.68 8.62 15.90
C ARG A 195 -24.48 8.36 14.41
N VAL A 196 -24.21 7.10 14.10
CA VAL A 196 -24.01 6.60 12.73
C VAL A 196 -25.30 6.79 11.94
N SER A 197 -25.27 7.63 10.90
CA SER A 197 -26.39 7.82 9.97
C SER A 197 -26.39 6.78 8.84
N GLU A 198 -25.23 6.17 8.55
CA GLU A 198 -25.04 5.20 7.46
C GLU A 198 -23.91 4.22 7.81
N THR A 199 -24.13 2.92 7.60
CA THR A 199 -23.10 1.88 7.71
C THR A 199 -22.56 1.50 6.33
N TYR A 200 -21.42 0.82 6.27
CA TYR A 200 -20.78 0.46 5.00
C TYR A 200 -20.62 -1.06 4.88
N ILE A 201 -20.86 -1.57 3.67
CA ILE A 201 -20.53 -2.94 3.29
C ILE A 201 -19.17 -2.95 2.59
N TYR A 202 -18.40 -4.00 2.86
CA TYR A 202 -17.07 -4.19 2.29
C TYR A 202 -17.06 -5.37 1.32
N ASN A 203 -16.46 -5.16 0.15
CA ASN A 203 -16.20 -6.19 -0.82
C ASN A 203 -14.68 -6.36 -0.96
N THR A 204 -14.17 -7.50 -0.50
CA THR A 204 -12.75 -7.84 -0.57
C THR A 204 -12.52 -8.77 -1.75
N VAL A 205 -11.75 -8.32 -2.75
CA VAL A 205 -11.55 -9.08 -3.99
C VAL A 205 -10.09 -9.46 -4.15
N SER A 206 -9.85 -10.72 -4.55
CA SER A 206 -8.49 -11.23 -4.75
C SER A 206 -8.08 -10.98 -6.19
N VAL A 207 -6.99 -10.24 -6.39
CA VAL A 207 -6.48 -9.88 -7.73
C VAL A 207 -5.05 -10.40 -7.84
N PRO A 208 -4.80 -11.43 -8.67
CA PRO A 208 -3.44 -11.93 -8.86
C PRO A 208 -2.63 -10.94 -9.69
N ILE A 209 -1.41 -10.65 -9.23
CA ILE A 209 -0.44 -9.83 -9.95
C ILE A 209 0.62 -10.76 -10.52
N LEU A 210 0.68 -10.83 -11.85
CA LEU A 210 1.61 -11.70 -12.54
C LEU A 210 2.91 -10.97 -12.85
N VAL A 211 4.03 -11.47 -12.35
CA VAL A 211 5.38 -10.98 -12.66
C VAL A 211 6.11 -12.02 -13.51
N THR A 212 6.54 -11.60 -14.69
CA THR A 212 7.39 -12.38 -15.59
C THR A 212 8.74 -11.69 -15.73
N TYR A 213 9.76 -12.40 -16.20
CA TYR A 213 11.09 -11.83 -16.41
C TYR A 213 11.46 -11.90 -17.89
N THR A 214 12.03 -10.81 -18.43
CA THR A 214 12.49 -10.79 -19.82
C THR A 214 13.62 -11.81 -20.05
N ASN A 215 13.60 -12.52 -21.17
CA ASN A 215 14.70 -13.40 -21.60
C ASN A 215 15.89 -12.57 -22.12
N SER A 216 16.64 -11.96 -21.21
CA SER A 216 17.84 -11.19 -21.53
C SER A 216 18.94 -11.45 -20.51
N PHE A 217 20.19 -11.07 -20.83
CA PHE A 217 21.33 -11.22 -19.92
C PHE A 217 21.15 -10.50 -18.57
N ARG A 218 20.25 -9.50 -18.52
CA ARG A 218 19.81 -8.82 -17.30
C ARG A 218 18.29 -8.88 -17.22
N PRO A 219 17.71 -9.96 -16.66
CA PRO A 219 16.28 -10.14 -16.61
C PRO A 219 15.61 -8.94 -15.93
N LYS A 220 14.67 -8.30 -16.62
CA LYS A 220 13.84 -7.21 -16.07
C LYS A 220 12.47 -7.79 -15.71
N PRO A 221 11.90 -7.44 -14.54
CA PRO A 221 10.53 -7.81 -14.22
C PRO A 221 9.57 -7.08 -15.17
N VAL A 222 8.53 -7.78 -15.60
CA VAL A 222 7.39 -7.26 -16.35
C VAL A 222 6.15 -7.66 -15.57
N VAL A 223 5.44 -6.63 -15.09
CA VAL A 223 4.24 -6.77 -14.27
C VAL A 223 3.01 -6.76 -15.18
N HIS A 224 2.19 -7.79 -15.05
CA HIS A 224 0.94 -8.01 -15.77
C HIS A 224 -0.21 -7.95 -14.77
N CYS A 225 -0.91 -6.82 -14.78
CA CYS A 225 -2.15 -6.61 -14.03
C CYS A 225 -2.92 -5.47 -14.70
N ASP A 226 -4.22 -5.68 -14.94
CA ASP A 226 -5.11 -4.63 -15.44
C ASP A 226 -5.60 -3.77 -14.27
N TRP A 227 -4.74 -2.86 -13.82
CA TRP A 227 -5.00 -2.01 -12.65
C TRP A 227 -6.27 -1.16 -12.82
N GLN A 228 -6.36 -0.47 -13.97
CA GLN A 228 -7.45 0.45 -14.28
C GLN A 228 -8.75 -0.31 -14.49
N GLY A 229 -8.77 -1.37 -15.33
CA GLY A 229 -9.98 -2.12 -15.62
C GLY A 229 -10.49 -2.90 -14.40
N THR A 230 -9.60 -3.38 -13.53
CA THR A 230 -10.00 -3.99 -12.26
C THR A 230 -10.65 -2.96 -11.33
N MET A 231 -10.08 -1.76 -11.20
CA MET A 231 -10.67 -0.68 -10.40
C MET A 231 -12.03 -0.25 -10.95
N ASP A 232 -12.10 0.09 -12.23
CA ASP A 232 -13.29 0.63 -12.89
C ASP A 232 -14.48 -0.32 -12.80
N ARG A 233 -14.24 -1.64 -12.86
CA ARG A 233 -15.30 -2.65 -12.71
C ARG A 233 -16.14 -2.44 -11.45
N TYR A 234 -15.51 -2.06 -10.33
CA TYR A 234 -16.22 -1.87 -9.06
C TYR A 234 -16.72 -0.44 -8.89
N LEU A 235 -15.97 0.56 -9.36
CA LEU A 235 -16.41 1.96 -9.33
C LEU A 235 -17.71 2.18 -10.13
N GLN A 236 -17.85 1.47 -11.25
CA GLN A 236 -19.06 1.46 -12.08
C GLN A 236 -20.28 0.82 -11.40
N GLN A 237 -20.09 0.09 -10.30
CA GLN A 237 -21.15 -0.51 -9.48
C GLN A 237 -21.41 0.26 -8.19
N GLY A 238 -20.87 1.49 -8.09
CA GLY A 238 -21.06 2.38 -6.96
C GLY A 238 -20.16 2.09 -5.75
N PHE A 239 -19.23 1.15 -5.88
CA PHE A 239 -18.20 0.92 -4.86
C PHE A 239 -17.11 1.98 -4.93
N LYS A 240 -16.47 2.24 -3.79
CA LYS A 240 -15.30 3.11 -3.64
C LYS A 240 -14.10 2.23 -3.29
N LEU A 241 -12.96 2.41 -3.96
CA LEU A 241 -11.72 1.74 -3.58
C LEU A 241 -11.17 2.36 -2.28
N ILE A 242 -10.74 1.53 -1.35
CA ILE A 242 -10.18 1.96 -0.07
C ILE A 242 -8.70 1.60 0.02
N GLU A 243 -8.36 0.32 -0.19
CA GLU A 243 -6.99 -0.15 -0.03
C GLU A 243 -6.68 -1.28 -1.01
N ILE A 244 -5.43 -1.35 -1.46
CA ILE A 244 -4.88 -2.53 -2.15
C ILE A 244 -3.77 -3.09 -1.28
N PHE A 245 -4.11 -4.16 -0.56
CA PHE A 245 -3.19 -4.82 0.35
C PHE A 245 -2.48 -5.98 -0.33
N MET A 246 -1.15 -5.97 -0.33
CA MET A 246 -0.34 -7.10 -0.78
C MET A 246 -0.32 -8.16 0.31
N ASP A 247 -1.04 -9.27 0.12
CA ASP A 247 -1.27 -10.25 1.19
C ASP A 247 -0.09 -11.21 1.41
N PHE A 248 1.02 -11.01 0.72
CA PHE A 248 2.24 -11.83 0.76
C PHE A 248 2.06 -13.28 0.32
N SER A 249 0.88 -13.67 -0.14
CA SER A 249 0.74 -14.93 -0.86
C SER A 249 1.49 -14.81 -2.18
N ASN A 250 2.18 -15.87 -2.55
CA ASN A 250 2.84 -15.94 -3.84
C ASN A 250 2.93 -17.37 -4.32
N SER A 251 2.97 -17.54 -5.63
CA SER A 251 3.36 -18.79 -6.24
C SER A 251 4.45 -18.52 -7.25
N SER A 252 5.46 -19.39 -7.26
CA SER A 252 6.54 -19.33 -8.23
C SER A 252 6.55 -20.62 -9.04
N GLN A 253 6.59 -20.44 -10.35
CA GLN A 253 6.80 -21.51 -11.30
C GLN A 253 8.14 -21.27 -11.98
N ALA A 254 9.15 -22.05 -11.58
CA ALA A 254 10.45 -22.04 -12.22
C ALA A 254 10.47 -23.12 -13.31
N SER A 255 10.58 -22.69 -14.57
CA SER A 255 10.91 -23.56 -15.71
C SER A 255 12.32 -23.23 -16.22
N PHE A 256 12.96 -24.21 -16.86
CA PHE A 256 14.37 -24.16 -17.32
C PHE A 256 14.78 -22.88 -18.07
N CYS A 257 13.84 -22.17 -18.73
CA CYS A 257 14.09 -20.96 -19.50
C CYS A 257 13.22 -19.74 -19.13
N SER A 258 12.31 -19.84 -18.15
CA SER A 258 11.45 -18.72 -17.76
C SER A 258 10.93 -18.90 -16.32
N GLY A 259 11.10 -17.87 -15.51
CA GLY A 259 10.52 -17.77 -14.18
C GLY A 259 9.28 -16.91 -14.20
N GLN A 260 8.22 -17.37 -13.54
CA GLN A 260 7.00 -16.63 -13.31
C GLN A 260 6.71 -16.59 -11.81
N VAL A 261 6.30 -15.43 -11.31
CA VAL A 261 5.83 -15.25 -9.94
C VAL A 261 4.44 -14.63 -9.98
N GLU A 262 3.46 -15.29 -9.38
CA GLU A 262 2.17 -14.70 -9.09
C GLU A 262 2.20 -14.17 -7.65
N ILE A 263 1.81 -12.93 -7.45
CA ILE A 263 1.73 -12.28 -6.14
C ILE A 263 0.26 -12.02 -5.83
N GLY A 264 -0.19 -12.41 -4.65
CA GLY A 264 -1.55 -12.13 -4.20
C GLY A 264 -1.72 -10.69 -3.74
N SER A 265 -2.85 -10.11 -4.13
CA SER A 265 -3.32 -8.84 -3.60
C SER A 265 -4.81 -8.91 -3.25
N LYS A 266 -5.20 -8.13 -2.26
CA LYS A 266 -6.57 -8.01 -1.75
C LYS A 266 -6.99 -6.55 -1.90
N TRP A 267 -8.01 -6.32 -2.70
CA TRP A 267 -8.53 -4.99 -2.95
C TRP A 267 -9.81 -4.83 -2.12
N PHE A 268 -9.82 -3.80 -1.30
CA PHE A 268 -10.92 -3.48 -0.41
C PHE A 268 -11.76 -2.38 -1.03
N PHE A 269 -12.99 -2.72 -1.35
CA PHE A 269 -13.99 -1.79 -1.84
C PHE A 269 -15.07 -1.60 -0.79
N GLU A 270 -15.60 -0.39 -0.66
CA GLU A 270 -16.71 -0.11 0.23
C GLU A 270 -17.90 0.50 -0.51
N LYS A 271 -19.09 0.33 0.07
CA LYS A 271 -20.33 0.95 -0.43
C LYS A 271 -21.28 1.23 0.73
N PRO A 272 -22.05 2.32 0.72
CA PRO A 272 -23.11 2.54 1.71
C PRO A 272 -24.09 1.36 1.73
N THR A 273 -24.49 0.93 2.91
CA THR A 273 -25.41 -0.21 3.10
C THR A 273 -26.77 0.10 2.48
N SER A 274 -27.25 1.35 2.60
CA SER A 274 -28.48 1.83 1.97
C SER A 274 -28.48 1.73 0.43
N LYS A 275 -27.31 1.54 -0.18
CA LYS A 275 -27.11 1.41 -1.62
C LYS A 275 -26.62 0.02 -2.03
N ALA A 276 -26.68 -0.99 -1.16
CA ALA A 276 -26.15 -2.32 -1.45
C ALA A 276 -26.57 -2.83 -2.85
N ASP A 277 -27.87 -2.72 -3.18
CA ASP A 277 -28.45 -3.20 -4.43
C ASP A 277 -28.37 -2.20 -5.62
N ASP A 278 -27.86 -0.98 -5.41
CA ASP A 278 -27.78 0.05 -6.46
C ASP A 278 -26.53 -0.15 -7.33
N SER A 279 -26.66 -0.75 -8.52
CA SER A 279 -25.54 -0.97 -9.43
C SER A 279 -25.13 0.26 -10.26
N SER A 280 -25.62 1.45 -9.93
CA SER A 280 -25.30 2.65 -10.72
C SER A 280 -23.87 3.13 -10.49
N ALA A 281 -23.21 3.52 -11.57
CA ALA A 281 -21.86 4.10 -11.48
C ALA A 281 -21.90 5.38 -10.65
N LEU A 282 -21.04 5.47 -9.64
CA LEU A 282 -20.95 6.64 -8.75
C LEU A 282 -19.58 7.30 -8.79
N TYR A 283 -18.55 6.53 -9.15
CA TYR A 283 -17.16 6.98 -9.14
C TYR A 283 -16.53 6.74 -10.51
N GLU A 284 -15.58 7.60 -10.86
CA GLU A 284 -14.58 7.33 -11.89
C GLU A 284 -13.20 7.20 -11.25
N GLY A 285 -12.33 6.45 -11.92
CA GLY A 285 -11.05 6.04 -11.41
C GLY A 285 -9.88 6.43 -12.31
N LYS A 286 -8.70 6.63 -11.72
CA LYS A 286 -7.48 6.92 -12.46
C LYS A 286 -6.25 6.35 -11.76
N VAL A 287 -5.47 5.54 -12.48
CA VAL A 287 -4.18 5.03 -12.00
C VAL A 287 -3.05 5.86 -12.60
N VAL A 288 -2.23 6.45 -11.74
CA VAL A 288 -1.07 7.27 -12.15
C VAL A 288 0.22 6.54 -11.81
N GLU A 289 1.08 6.35 -12.81
CA GLU A 289 2.41 5.82 -12.59
C GLU A 289 3.34 6.90 -12.04
N HIS A 290 4.10 6.55 -11.01
CA HIS A 290 5.07 7.46 -10.41
C HIS A 290 6.37 6.72 -10.08
N TYR A 291 7.51 7.39 -10.25
CA TYR A 291 8.82 6.81 -9.98
C TYR A 291 9.47 7.50 -8.79
N ILE A 292 9.77 6.72 -7.75
CA ILE A 292 10.55 7.19 -6.60
C ILE A 292 12.03 6.94 -6.86
N LYS A 293 12.88 7.89 -6.50
CA LYS A 293 14.34 7.74 -6.60
C LYS A 293 14.91 7.39 -5.24
N ILE A 294 15.61 6.26 -5.16
CA ILE A 294 16.30 5.81 -3.95
C ILE A 294 17.80 5.86 -4.21
N SER A 295 18.53 6.59 -3.37
CA SER A 295 19.96 6.79 -3.49
C SER A 295 20.66 6.37 -2.19
N VAL A 296 21.74 5.61 -2.30
CA VAL A 296 22.61 5.29 -1.17
C VAL A 296 23.54 6.49 -0.94
N SER A 297 23.48 7.09 0.25
CA SER A 297 24.31 8.22 0.65
C SER A 297 25.27 7.77 1.76
N GLY A 298 26.55 7.59 1.42
CA GLY A 298 27.55 7.13 2.39
C GLY A 298 27.37 5.67 2.83
N LEU A 299 28.00 5.30 3.96
CA LEU A 299 28.10 3.91 4.42
C LEU A 299 26.82 3.35 5.06
N ASN A 300 25.88 4.18 5.54
CA ASN A 300 24.76 3.74 6.40
C ASN A 300 23.44 4.52 6.21
N GLU A 301 23.31 5.39 5.20
CA GLU A 301 22.10 6.17 4.97
C GLU A 301 21.55 5.91 3.56
N MET A 302 20.26 5.60 3.48
CA MET A 302 19.51 5.60 2.22
C MET A 302 18.62 6.84 2.20
N LYS A 303 18.68 7.59 1.10
CA LYS A 303 17.86 8.78 0.87
C LYS A 303 16.88 8.48 -0.24
N THR A 304 15.60 8.67 0.06
CA THR A 304 14.52 8.56 -0.93
C THR A 304 13.99 9.93 -1.27
N LYS A 305 13.76 10.15 -2.55
CA LYS A 305 12.93 11.23 -3.07
C LYS A 305 11.65 10.59 -3.57
N ALA A 306 10.64 10.61 -2.70
CA ALA A 306 9.32 10.09 -3.02
C ALA A 306 8.61 11.02 -4.01
N GLU A 307 8.57 12.33 -3.75
CA GLU A 307 8.08 13.38 -4.67
C GLU A 307 6.66 13.12 -5.25
N TRP A 308 5.82 12.32 -4.58
CA TRP A 308 4.41 12.12 -4.96
C TRP A 308 3.48 13.22 -4.42
N GLU A 309 3.90 13.99 -3.41
CA GLU A 309 3.05 15.03 -2.80
C GLU A 309 2.54 16.06 -3.83
N PRO A 310 3.38 16.60 -4.74
CA PRO A 310 2.90 17.53 -5.77
C PRO A 310 1.92 16.88 -6.75
N VAL A 311 2.08 15.58 -7.03
CA VAL A 311 1.16 14.81 -7.88
C VAL A 311 -0.20 14.70 -7.19
N ILE A 312 -0.21 14.28 -5.92
CA ILE A 312 -1.41 14.13 -5.10
C ILE A 312 -2.14 15.48 -4.95
N GLN A 313 -1.42 16.55 -4.63
CA GLN A 313 -2.00 17.90 -4.50
C GLN A 313 -2.59 18.39 -5.82
N THR A 314 -1.90 18.17 -6.93
CA THR A 314 -2.38 18.54 -8.27
C THR A 314 -3.66 17.78 -8.62
N MET A 315 -3.67 16.47 -8.39
CA MET A 315 -4.85 15.62 -8.56
C MET A 315 -6.01 16.08 -7.66
N GLY A 316 -5.72 16.40 -6.40
CA GLY A 316 -6.68 16.95 -5.43
C GLY A 316 -7.36 18.23 -5.88
N SER A 317 -6.59 19.17 -6.43
CA SER A 317 -7.11 20.43 -6.98
C SER A 317 -8.09 20.24 -8.15
N LYS A 318 -8.00 19.07 -8.81
CA LYS A 318 -8.89 18.61 -9.89
C LYS A 318 -10.00 17.67 -9.40
N GLY A 319 -10.19 17.56 -8.08
CA GLY A 319 -11.25 16.77 -7.44
C GLY A 319 -10.94 15.29 -7.24
N TRP A 320 -9.73 14.83 -7.55
CA TRP A 320 -9.33 13.44 -7.34
C TRP A 320 -8.96 13.18 -5.88
N GLU A 321 -9.58 12.17 -5.29
CA GLU A 321 -9.23 11.60 -3.99
C GLU A 321 -8.24 10.45 -4.18
N LEU A 322 -7.16 10.42 -3.42
CA LEU A 322 -6.25 9.29 -3.35
C LEU A 322 -6.94 8.15 -2.61
N ALA A 323 -7.03 6.98 -3.22
CA ALA A 323 -7.44 5.75 -2.56
C ALA A 323 -6.24 5.12 -1.84
N CYS A 324 -5.19 4.75 -2.58
CA CYS A 324 -4.01 4.12 -2.01
C CYS A 324 -2.76 4.31 -2.90
N ILE A 325 -1.60 3.96 -2.35
CA ILE A 325 -0.31 3.91 -3.04
C ILE A 325 0.13 2.45 -3.08
N LEU A 326 0.50 1.94 -4.25
CA LEU A 326 0.93 0.57 -4.43
C LEU A 326 2.36 0.48 -4.95
N GLU A 327 3.22 -0.24 -4.24
CA GLU A 327 4.55 -0.60 -4.73
C GLU A 327 4.46 -1.65 -5.83
N THR A 328 5.24 -1.47 -6.89
CA THR A 328 5.38 -2.50 -7.93
C THR A 328 6.77 -3.12 -7.88
N SER A 329 6.87 -4.36 -8.35
CA SER A 329 8.17 -5.06 -8.47
C SER A 329 9.09 -4.47 -9.55
N ASN A 330 8.70 -3.37 -10.21
CA ASN A 330 9.49 -2.70 -11.24
C ASN A 330 10.54 -1.80 -10.61
N ILE A 331 11.74 -2.35 -10.44
CA ILE A 331 12.93 -1.62 -9.98
C ILE A 331 13.89 -1.42 -11.16
N SER A 332 14.24 -0.17 -11.42
CA SER A 332 15.20 0.22 -12.46
C SER A 332 16.49 0.75 -11.83
N ILE A 333 17.59 0.01 -11.97
CA ILE A 333 18.90 0.42 -11.43
C ILE A 333 19.57 1.40 -12.40
N THR A 334 19.92 2.59 -11.90
CA THR A 334 20.59 3.65 -12.67
C THR A 334 21.91 4.02 -11.98
N GLY A 335 23.02 3.45 -12.45
CA GLY A 335 24.36 3.68 -11.90
C GLY A 335 24.71 2.81 -10.69
N PHE A 336 25.79 3.16 -9.98
CA PHE A 336 26.38 2.33 -8.92
C PHE A 336 25.67 2.41 -7.55
N ALA A 337 24.89 3.47 -7.29
CA ALA A 337 24.36 3.76 -5.95
C ALA A 337 22.94 4.36 -5.97
N SER A 338 22.20 4.25 -7.08
CA SER A 338 20.83 4.73 -7.16
C SER A 338 19.95 3.82 -7.99
N TYR A 339 18.70 3.68 -7.58
CA TYR A 339 17.69 2.95 -8.32
C TYR A 339 16.36 3.69 -8.22
N TYR A 340 15.52 3.47 -9.22
CA TYR A 340 14.16 3.96 -9.29
C TYR A 340 13.21 2.80 -9.01
N MET A 341 12.17 3.06 -8.24
CA MET A 341 11.09 2.11 -8.03
C MET A 341 9.81 2.74 -8.56
N LYS A 342 9.04 1.98 -9.33
CA LYS A 342 7.73 2.40 -9.79
C LYS A 342 6.69 2.11 -8.71
N VAL A 343 5.92 3.14 -8.38
CA VAL A 343 4.71 3.04 -7.56
C VAL A 343 3.51 3.44 -8.42
N LEU A 344 2.32 2.99 -8.03
CA LEU A 344 1.06 3.36 -8.64
C LEU A 344 0.26 4.16 -7.61
N LEU A 345 -0.24 5.31 -8.03
CA LEU A 345 -1.14 6.15 -7.24
C LEU A 345 -2.56 5.91 -7.78
N PHE A 346 -3.42 5.35 -6.94
CA PHE A 346 -4.82 5.09 -7.30
C PHE A 346 -5.67 6.27 -6.87
N PHE A 347 -6.30 6.93 -7.83
CA PHE A 347 -7.20 8.06 -7.59
C PHE A 347 -8.63 7.71 -7.99
N GLN A 348 -9.59 8.31 -7.32
CA GLN A 348 -11.00 8.22 -7.66
C GLN A 348 -11.72 9.52 -7.34
N ARG A 349 -12.84 9.80 -8.02
CA ARG A 349 -13.73 10.90 -7.66
C ARG A 349 -15.17 10.57 -8.01
N LYS A 350 -16.12 11.26 -7.39
CA LYS A 350 -17.55 11.09 -7.71
C LYS A 350 -17.86 11.66 -9.08
N LEU A 351 -18.72 10.99 -9.84
CA LEU A 351 -19.28 11.52 -11.07
C LEU A 351 -20.18 12.73 -10.75
N ASN A 352 -20.04 13.82 -11.50
CA ASN A 352 -20.98 14.94 -11.47
C ASN A 352 -22.22 14.51 -12.27
N ARG A 353 -23.32 14.19 -11.57
CA ARG A 353 -24.61 13.88 -12.18
C ARG A 353 -25.63 14.95 -11.85
#